data_AF-A0A4U3MR40-F1
#
_entry.id   AF-A0A4U3MR40-F1
#
_cell.length_a   1.000
_cell.length_b   1.000
_cell.length_c   1.000
_cell.angle_alpha   90.00
_cell.angle_beta   90.00
_cell.angle_gamma   90.00
#
_symmetry.space_group_name_H-M   'P 1'
#
loop_
_entity.id
_entity.type
_entity.pdbx_description
1 polymer ?
#
loop_
_entity_poly.entity_id
_entity_poly.type
_entity_poly.pdbx_seq_one_letter_code
_entity_poly.pdbx_strand_id
1 'polypeptide(L)'
;MLPSVATSHSLVRSALRRPLTLRPEELDLGARGFRLADPAVRPVLDSVVAAFATGYNGMLSRDPADLGVDRLGARVRGFAYEGAAMSAVILDLVTMSGGRRIRELDRVTGGRYVHLLLVGAGWAYARLRLRPWRGVRFGPPVLRWLAWDGWGFHQAFFHPAAVFGNGWIEARVPADCRAIRDQGAGRALWFYAGAEPARIAEVIDGLPGHRRADLWAGIGLAAAYTGAQSPEALHRLVAAGEDHAAELAQGAAFAAKAHLLSGVVTDETVAAVKILTGVDAPAAAQWTDDALAALTGRPDTPETYEAWRAGVRDAWSSTLGEVTR
;
A
#
# COMPACT_ATOMS: atom_id res chain seq x y z
N MET A 1 29.33 39.08 14.42
CA MET A 1 29.07 37.82 13.65
C MET A 1 28.76 36.73 14.66
N LEU A 2 27.49 36.46 14.92
CA LEU A 2 27.08 35.35 15.77
C LEU A 2 27.03 34.08 14.91
N PRO A 3 27.62 32.95 15.35
CA PRO A 3 27.59 31.71 14.60
C PRO A 3 26.15 31.19 14.53
N SER A 4 25.74 30.82 13.32
CA SER A 4 24.44 30.24 13.00
C SER A 4 24.20 29.01 13.88
N VAL A 5 23.11 29.04 14.65
CA VAL A 5 22.60 27.90 15.41
C VAL A 5 22.20 26.85 14.37
N ALA A 6 23.10 25.91 14.08
CA ALA A 6 22.70 24.63 13.52
C ALA A 6 21.69 24.04 14.49
N THR A 7 20.40 24.17 14.16
CA THR A 7 19.29 23.77 15.02
C THR A 7 19.51 22.31 15.42
N SER A 8 19.34 21.98 16.71
CA SER A 8 19.50 20.63 17.27
C SER A 8 18.83 19.52 16.42
N HIS A 9 17.74 19.88 15.72
CA HIS A 9 17.08 19.04 14.72
C HIS A 9 17.95 18.57 13.55
N SER A 10 18.84 19.41 13.03
CA SER A 10 19.78 19.10 11.94
C SER A 10 20.83 18.07 12.38
N LEU A 11 21.34 18.20 13.61
CA LEU A 11 22.36 17.30 14.16
C LEU A 11 21.81 15.89 14.44
N VAL A 12 20.62 15.79 15.04
CA VAL A 12 19.94 14.50 15.26
C VAL A 12 19.62 13.82 13.94
N ARG A 13 19.14 14.58 12.95
CA ARG A 13 18.82 14.05 11.62
C ARG A 13 20.08 13.55 10.90
N SER A 14 21.18 14.30 10.98
CA SER A 14 22.48 13.89 10.44
C SER A 14 22.99 12.59 11.07
N ALA A 15 22.87 12.45 12.40
CA ALA A 15 23.27 11.24 13.12
C ALA A 15 22.42 10.01 12.76
N LEU A 16 21.10 10.19 12.56
CA LEU A 16 20.18 9.10 12.21
C LEU A 16 20.20 8.73 10.72
N ARG A 17 20.68 9.62 9.84
CA ARG A 17 20.65 9.43 8.39
C ARG A 17 21.42 8.17 7.96
N ARG A 18 22.69 8.06 8.34
CA ARG A 18 23.57 6.97 7.88
C ARG A 18 23.06 5.57 8.29
N PRO A 19 22.66 5.30 9.55
CA PRO A 19 22.17 3.97 9.91
C PRO A 19 20.77 3.64 9.35
N LEU A 20 19.96 4.64 9.03
CA LEU A 20 18.58 4.40 8.55
C LEU A 20 18.44 4.40 7.03
N THR A 21 19.44 4.86 6.28
CA THR A 21 19.41 4.93 4.81
C THR A 21 19.04 3.58 4.21
N LEU A 22 18.03 3.55 3.33
CA LEU A 22 17.70 2.37 2.53
C LEU A 22 18.67 2.31 1.37
N ARG A 23 19.47 1.24 1.33
CA ARG A 23 20.36 0.98 0.20
C ARG A 23 19.61 0.28 -0.93
N PRO A 24 19.99 0.47 -2.20
CA PRO A 24 19.31 -0.16 -3.32
C PRO A 24 19.21 -1.69 -3.19
N GLU A 25 20.24 -2.35 -2.67
CA GLU A 25 20.24 -3.80 -2.47
C GLU A 25 19.21 -4.25 -1.43
N GLU A 26 18.84 -3.35 -0.51
CA GLU A 26 17.77 -3.58 0.45
C GLU A 26 16.37 -3.37 -0.13
N LEU A 27 16.20 -3.14 -1.42
CA LEU A 27 14.90 -3.20 -2.09
C LEU A 27 14.95 -4.01 -3.39
N ASP A 28 16.11 -4.57 -3.73
CA ASP A 28 16.30 -5.36 -4.93
C ASP A 28 15.43 -6.62 -4.91
N LEU A 29 14.58 -6.74 -5.93
CA LEU A 29 13.62 -7.84 -6.03
C LEU A 29 14.35 -9.18 -6.22
N GLY A 30 15.37 -9.22 -7.08
CA GLY A 30 16.12 -10.44 -7.38
C GLY A 30 16.86 -11.00 -6.17
N ALA A 31 17.58 -10.15 -5.44
CA ALA A 31 18.31 -10.49 -4.22
C ALA A 31 17.39 -10.99 -3.10
N ARG A 32 16.10 -10.66 -3.14
CA ARG A 32 15.09 -11.15 -2.21
C ARG A 32 14.38 -12.42 -2.63
N GLY A 33 14.81 -13.05 -3.72
CA GLY A 33 14.19 -14.26 -4.25
C GLY A 33 12.84 -13.99 -4.91
N PHE A 34 12.56 -12.74 -5.29
CA PHE A 34 11.39 -12.43 -6.11
C PHE A 34 11.63 -12.99 -7.50
N ARG A 35 10.58 -13.51 -8.11
CA ARG A 35 10.68 -14.08 -9.44
C ARG A 35 10.88 -12.97 -10.46
N LEU A 36 11.67 -13.25 -11.50
CA LEU A 36 11.85 -12.31 -12.60
C LEU A 36 10.49 -12.04 -13.26
N ALA A 37 10.12 -10.77 -13.33
CA ALA A 37 8.97 -10.33 -14.11
C ALA A 37 9.31 -10.44 -15.61
N ASP A 38 8.25 -10.46 -16.43
CA ASP A 38 8.38 -10.29 -17.87
C ASP A 38 9.22 -9.02 -18.17
N PRO A 39 10.14 -9.03 -19.18
CA PRO A 39 10.90 -7.86 -19.57
C PRO A 39 10.07 -6.58 -19.80
N ALA A 40 8.80 -6.70 -20.20
CA ALA A 40 7.88 -5.57 -20.36
C ALA A 40 7.37 -5.01 -19.01
N VAL A 41 7.26 -5.86 -17.98
CA VAL A 41 6.69 -5.54 -16.67
C VAL A 41 7.76 -5.07 -15.69
N ARG A 42 8.95 -5.66 -15.76
CA ARG A 42 10.06 -5.42 -14.84
C ARG A 42 10.41 -3.92 -14.69
N PRO A 43 10.55 -3.12 -15.76
CA PRO A 43 10.89 -1.70 -15.62
C PRO A 43 9.86 -0.91 -14.79
N VAL A 44 8.58 -1.27 -14.89
CA VAL A 44 7.53 -0.62 -14.10
C VAL A 44 7.71 -0.92 -12.62
N LEU A 45 7.87 -2.21 -12.26
CA LEU A 45 8.07 -2.61 -10.85
C LEU A 45 9.37 -2.03 -10.26
N ASP A 46 10.46 -2.04 -11.03
CA ASP A 46 11.74 -1.47 -10.62
C ASP A 46 11.62 0.05 -10.40
N SER A 47 10.85 0.76 -11.24
CA SER A 47 10.61 2.21 -11.08
C SER A 47 9.81 2.54 -9.82
N VAL A 48 8.85 1.69 -9.47
CA VAL A 48 8.05 1.80 -8.24
C VAL A 48 8.95 1.69 -7.01
N VAL A 49 9.79 0.66 -6.99
CA VAL A 49 10.75 0.43 -5.89
C VAL A 49 11.75 1.57 -5.77
N ALA A 50 12.29 2.05 -6.90
CA ALA A 50 13.24 3.16 -6.92
C ALA A 50 12.60 4.48 -6.43
N ALA A 51 11.34 4.74 -6.78
CA ALA A 51 10.61 5.91 -6.31
C ALA A 51 10.36 5.86 -4.80
N PHE A 52 9.94 4.70 -4.28
CA PHE A 52 9.81 4.47 -2.83
C PHE A 52 11.12 4.76 -2.09
N ALA A 53 12.24 4.20 -2.57
CA ALA A 53 13.56 4.42 -2.00
C ALA A 53 13.96 5.90 -2.02
N THR A 54 13.66 6.59 -3.12
CA THR A 54 13.94 8.03 -3.30
C THR A 54 13.20 8.86 -2.27
N GLY A 55 11.90 8.61 -2.08
CA GLY A 55 11.10 9.32 -1.09
C GLY A 55 11.54 9.05 0.34
N TYR A 56 11.82 7.78 0.67
CA TYR A 56 12.34 7.38 1.98
C TYR A 56 13.66 8.09 2.31
N ASN A 57 14.65 7.99 1.42
CA ASN A 57 15.98 8.58 1.65
C ASN A 57 15.95 10.12 1.59
N GLY A 58 15.04 10.68 0.78
CA GLY A 58 14.77 12.12 0.74
C GLY A 58 14.29 12.62 2.11
N MET A 59 13.34 11.93 2.71
CA MET A 59 12.76 12.31 4.01
C MET A 59 13.72 12.09 5.20
N LEU A 60 14.74 11.24 5.06
CA LEU A 60 15.84 11.21 6.04
C LEU A 60 16.67 12.50 6.01
N SER A 61 16.71 13.23 4.90
CA SER A 61 17.66 14.33 4.69
C SER A 61 17.01 15.72 4.58
N ARG A 62 15.73 15.79 4.21
CA ARG A 62 15.01 17.04 3.88
C ARG A 62 13.68 17.15 4.61
N ASP A 63 13.24 18.37 4.89
CA ASP A 63 11.92 18.57 5.46
C ASP A 63 10.79 18.23 4.49
N PRO A 64 9.58 17.89 4.98
CA PRO A 64 8.46 17.47 4.13
C PRO A 64 8.15 18.45 2.98
N ALA A 65 8.27 19.76 3.23
CA ALA A 65 8.03 20.80 2.24
C ALA A 65 9.05 20.81 1.09
N ASP A 66 10.26 20.30 1.33
CA ASP A 66 11.40 20.38 0.40
C ASP A 66 11.83 19.01 -0.14
N LEU A 67 10.99 17.98 0.00
CA LEU A 67 11.35 16.61 -0.40
C LEU A 67 11.75 16.49 -1.88
N GLY A 68 11.15 17.33 -2.73
CA GLY A 68 11.39 17.33 -4.17
C GLY A 68 10.75 16.15 -4.90
N VAL A 69 9.75 15.49 -4.28
CA VAL A 69 9.01 14.36 -4.89
C VAL A 69 8.30 14.78 -6.18
N ASP A 70 7.92 16.04 -6.30
CA ASP A 70 7.29 16.58 -7.51
C ASP A 70 8.17 16.53 -8.76
N ARG A 71 9.49 16.37 -8.59
CA ARG A 71 10.46 16.17 -9.70
C ARG A 71 10.37 14.78 -10.30
N LEU A 72 9.73 13.82 -9.61
CA LEU A 72 9.47 12.49 -10.13
C LEU A 72 8.24 12.52 -11.06
N GLY A 73 8.23 11.60 -12.02
CA GLY A 73 7.08 11.40 -12.89
C GLY A 73 5.81 11.13 -12.08
N ALA A 74 4.68 11.69 -12.52
CA ALA A 74 3.41 11.63 -11.79
C ALA A 74 3.04 10.19 -11.38
N ARG A 75 3.21 9.22 -12.30
CA ARG A 75 2.91 7.80 -12.12
C ARG A 75 3.58 7.15 -10.90
N VAL A 76 4.78 7.58 -10.53
CA VAL A 76 5.54 6.97 -9.41
C VAL A 76 5.54 7.82 -8.15
N ARG A 77 4.94 9.02 -8.20
CA ARG A 77 4.96 10.00 -7.11
C ARG A 77 4.31 9.47 -5.83
N GLY A 78 3.22 8.70 -5.97
CA GLY A 78 2.55 8.05 -4.85
C GLY A 78 3.51 7.18 -4.04
N PHE A 79 4.24 6.28 -4.70
CA PHE A 79 5.19 5.38 -4.03
C PHE A 79 6.32 6.12 -3.32
N ALA A 80 6.78 7.24 -3.89
CA ALA A 80 7.74 8.09 -3.20
C ALA A 80 7.16 8.75 -1.94
N TYR A 81 5.90 9.17 -1.95
CA TYR A 81 5.24 9.64 -0.71
C TYR A 81 5.02 8.51 0.31
N GLU A 82 4.77 7.27 -0.12
CA GLU A 82 4.73 6.09 0.75
C GLU A 82 6.08 5.87 1.47
N GLY A 83 7.18 5.90 0.71
CA GLY A 83 8.53 5.80 1.28
C GLY A 83 8.88 6.96 2.21
N ALA A 84 8.51 8.19 1.83
CA ALA A 84 8.68 9.37 2.67
C ALA A 84 7.90 9.23 3.98
N ALA A 85 6.67 8.71 3.94
CA ALA A 85 5.87 8.46 5.14
C ALA A 85 6.52 7.45 6.08
N MET A 86 7.08 6.36 5.53
CA MET A 86 7.84 5.39 6.32
C MET A 86 8.99 6.07 7.07
N SER A 87 9.83 6.85 6.37
CA SER A 87 10.92 7.58 7.02
C SER A 87 10.42 8.62 8.03
N ALA A 88 9.35 9.33 7.73
CA ALA A 88 8.76 10.34 8.62
C ALA A 88 8.33 9.70 9.95
N VAL A 89 7.64 8.56 9.88
CA VAL A 89 7.16 7.84 11.06
C VAL A 89 8.31 7.22 11.85
N ILE A 90 9.34 6.65 11.21
CA ILE A 90 10.54 6.17 11.92
C ILE A 90 11.18 7.32 12.69
N LEU A 91 11.40 8.46 12.04
CA LEU A 91 11.99 9.63 12.70
C LEU A 91 11.11 10.13 13.84
N ASP A 92 9.79 10.15 13.66
CA ASP A 92 8.86 10.60 14.69
C ASP A 92 8.82 9.68 15.92
N LEU A 93 8.95 8.36 15.71
CA LEU A 93 9.06 7.38 16.80
C LEU A 93 10.41 7.50 17.53
N VAL A 94 11.52 7.53 16.79
CA VAL A 94 12.88 7.59 17.37
C VAL A 94 13.12 8.91 18.10
N THR A 95 12.56 10.02 17.60
CA THR A 95 12.71 11.35 18.22
C THR A 95 11.55 11.73 19.13
N MET A 96 10.59 10.82 19.37
CA MET A 96 9.39 11.05 20.18
C MET A 96 8.64 12.35 19.81
N SER A 97 8.60 12.69 18.53
CA SER A 97 8.04 13.97 18.04
C SER A 97 6.51 13.99 18.00
N GLY A 98 5.87 12.87 18.37
CA GLY A 98 4.42 12.71 18.40
C GLY A 98 3.76 12.73 17.03
N GLY A 99 4.43 12.33 15.95
CA GLY A 99 3.86 12.30 14.60
C GLY A 99 3.92 13.65 13.85
N ARG A 100 4.82 14.55 14.26
CA ARG A 100 4.96 15.88 13.67
C ARG A 100 5.23 15.83 12.17
N ARG A 101 6.13 14.95 11.73
CA ARG A 101 6.59 14.90 10.34
C ARG A 101 5.56 14.28 9.42
N ILE A 102 4.87 13.23 9.87
CA ILE A 102 3.81 12.61 9.06
C ILE A 102 2.61 13.56 8.87
N ARG A 103 2.23 14.31 9.92
CA ARG A 103 1.19 15.35 9.81
C ARG A 103 1.60 16.49 8.88
N GLU A 104 2.86 16.91 8.95
CA GLU A 104 3.36 17.93 8.05
C GLU A 104 3.40 17.43 6.59
N LEU A 105 3.77 16.17 6.36
CA LEU A 105 3.74 15.55 5.03
C LEU A 105 2.33 15.50 4.44
N ASP A 106 1.33 15.17 5.25
CA ASP A 106 -0.08 15.22 4.86
C ASP A 106 -0.55 16.64 4.56
N ARG A 107 -0.16 17.60 5.39
CA ARG A 107 -0.49 19.02 5.20
C ARG A 107 0.07 19.57 3.90
N VAL A 108 1.35 19.33 3.60
CA VAL A 108 1.99 19.85 2.36
C VAL A 108 1.45 19.16 1.10
N THR A 109 0.97 17.93 1.22
CA THR A 109 0.31 17.23 0.11
C THR A 109 -1.18 17.54 0.00
N GLY A 110 -1.75 18.26 0.96
CA GLY A 110 -3.18 18.57 1.02
C GLY A 110 -4.06 17.32 1.13
N GLY A 111 -3.60 16.28 1.83
CA GLY A 111 -4.35 15.02 2.01
C GLY A 111 -4.40 14.11 0.77
N ARG A 112 -3.82 14.52 -0.36
CA ARG A 112 -3.88 13.79 -1.65
C ARG A 112 -3.32 12.37 -1.60
N TYR A 113 -2.42 12.09 -0.66
CA TYR A 113 -1.74 10.80 -0.53
C TYR A 113 -2.05 10.06 0.78
N VAL A 114 -3.11 10.44 1.51
CA VAL A 114 -3.41 9.90 2.85
C VAL A 114 -3.38 8.36 2.94
N HIS A 115 -3.90 7.65 1.92
CA HIS A 115 -3.87 6.19 1.86
C HIS A 115 -2.43 5.67 1.90
N LEU A 116 -1.55 6.21 1.06
CA LEU A 116 -0.14 5.80 0.99
C LEU A 116 0.66 6.27 2.19
N LEU A 117 0.32 7.41 2.79
CA LEU A 117 0.96 7.87 4.02
C LEU A 117 0.68 6.88 5.18
N LEU A 118 -0.54 6.35 5.27
CA LEU A 118 -0.93 5.38 6.29
C LEU A 118 -0.31 3.99 6.04
N VAL A 119 -0.22 3.57 4.78
CA VAL A 119 0.53 2.36 4.40
C VAL A 119 2.01 2.51 4.79
N GLY A 120 2.65 3.62 4.40
CA GLY A 120 4.06 3.89 4.75
C GLY A 120 4.29 3.94 6.27
N ALA A 121 3.32 4.42 7.05
CA ALA A 121 3.38 4.32 8.51
C ALA A 121 3.44 2.85 8.96
N GLY A 122 2.67 1.96 8.34
CA GLY A 122 2.72 0.51 8.59
C GLY A 122 4.11 -0.10 8.39
N TRP A 123 4.78 0.25 7.30
CA TRP A 123 6.17 -0.16 7.05
C TRP A 123 7.11 0.28 8.18
N ALA A 124 6.96 1.50 8.68
CA ALA A 124 7.79 2.02 9.76
C ALA A 124 7.64 1.20 11.05
N TYR A 125 6.39 0.88 11.43
CA TYR A 125 6.12 0.03 12.59
C TYR A 125 6.73 -1.36 12.41
N ALA A 126 6.54 -1.98 11.24
CA ALA A 126 7.10 -3.30 10.94
C ALA A 126 8.62 -3.33 11.02
N ARG A 127 9.31 -2.34 10.41
CA ARG A 127 10.77 -2.23 10.44
C ARG A 127 11.32 -2.09 11.85
N LEU A 128 10.61 -1.37 12.73
CA LEU A 128 10.97 -1.21 14.14
C LEU A 128 10.52 -2.38 15.03
N ARG A 129 9.95 -3.44 14.44
CA ARG A 129 9.39 -4.61 15.15
C ARG A 129 8.30 -4.22 16.16
N LEU A 130 7.63 -3.11 15.88
CA LEU A 130 6.49 -2.61 16.63
C LEU A 130 5.20 -3.02 15.93
N ARG A 131 4.12 -3.04 16.71
CA ARG A 131 2.77 -3.13 16.17
C ARG A 131 2.27 -1.71 15.90
N PRO A 132 1.50 -1.48 14.83
CA PRO A 132 0.62 -0.32 14.79
C PRO A 132 -0.23 -0.39 16.08
N TRP A 133 -0.03 0.55 17.00
CA TRP A 133 -0.81 0.63 18.25
C TRP A 133 -2.30 0.87 17.92
N ARG A 134 -3.20 0.79 18.91
CA ARG A 134 -4.63 1.11 18.72
C ARG A 134 -4.77 2.51 18.11
N GLY A 135 -4.95 2.56 16.79
CA GLY A 135 -4.93 3.75 15.93
C GLY A 135 -3.55 4.39 15.73
N VAL A 136 -3.03 4.37 14.49
CA VAL A 136 -2.10 5.41 14.06
C VAL A 136 -2.80 6.76 14.29
N ARG A 137 -2.24 7.65 15.12
CA ARG A 137 -2.88 8.94 15.50
C ARG A 137 -2.78 10.01 14.41
N PHE A 138 -3.01 9.60 13.17
CA PHE A 138 -2.93 10.41 11.96
C PHE A 138 -3.95 9.86 10.96
N GLY A 139 -4.57 10.74 10.17
CA GLY A 139 -5.57 10.38 9.17
C GLY A 139 -6.98 10.06 9.73
N PRO A 140 -7.97 9.88 8.84
CA PRO A 140 -9.34 9.51 9.19
C PRO A 140 -9.42 8.15 9.90
N PRO A 141 -10.32 7.94 10.89
CA PRO A 141 -10.39 6.74 11.72
C PRO A 141 -10.30 5.42 10.94
N VAL A 142 -11.24 5.14 10.03
CA VAL A 142 -11.28 3.89 9.25
C VAL A 142 -10.01 3.70 8.41
N LEU A 143 -9.44 4.77 7.84
CA LEU A 143 -8.25 4.63 7.00
C LEU A 143 -7.00 4.27 7.81
N ARG A 144 -6.95 4.51 9.13
CA ARG A 144 -5.77 4.21 9.98
C ARG A 144 -5.39 2.74 9.98
N TRP A 145 -6.34 1.87 9.69
CA TRP A 145 -6.15 0.43 9.58
C TRP A 145 -5.28 0.04 8.37
N LEU A 146 -5.09 0.93 7.39
CA LEU A 146 -4.08 0.77 6.33
C LEU A 146 -2.64 0.69 6.87
N ALA A 147 -2.39 1.08 8.12
CA ALA A 147 -1.11 0.80 8.77
C ALA A 147 -0.88 -0.69 9.00
N TRP A 148 -1.94 -1.50 9.22
CA TRP A 148 -1.81 -2.96 9.26
C TRP A 148 -1.60 -3.57 7.87
N ASP A 149 -2.21 -2.99 6.83
CA ASP A 149 -1.93 -3.33 5.43
C ASP A 149 -0.44 -3.09 5.11
N GLY A 150 0.07 -1.87 5.33
CA GLY A 150 1.49 -1.58 5.10
C GLY A 150 2.44 -2.40 5.96
N TRP A 151 2.02 -2.78 7.17
CA TRP A 151 2.78 -3.68 8.04
C TRP A 151 2.87 -5.09 7.44
N GLY A 152 1.76 -5.62 6.92
CA GLY A 152 1.73 -6.92 6.25
C GLY A 152 2.50 -6.93 4.94
N PHE A 153 2.42 -5.84 4.16
CA PHE A 153 3.26 -5.65 2.98
C PHE A 153 4.73 -5.77 3.36
N HIS A 154 5.19 -5.00 4.36
CA HIS A 154 6.58 -5.03 4.78
C HIS A 154 7.03 -6.45 5.16
N GLN A 155 6.25 -7.16 5.98
CA GLN A 155 6.62 -8.51 6.40
C GLN A 155 6.75 -9.46 5.20
N ALA A 156 5.79 -9.44 4.29
CA ALA A 156 5.82 -10.27 3.08
C ALA A 156 6.95 -9.88 2.13
N PHE A 157 7.29 -8.59 2.04
CA PHE A 157 8.35 -8.10 1.17
C PHE A 157 9.75 -8.49 1.66
N PHE A 158 10.00 -8.42 2.98
CA PHE A 158 11.31 -8.74 3.55
C PHE A 158 11.46 -10.21 3.97
N HIS A 159 10.36 -10.95 4.15
CA HIS A 159 10.36 -12.36 4.56
C HIS A 159 9.46 -13.24 3.65
N PRO A 160 9.61 -13.17 2.31
CA PRO A 160 8.68 -13.82 1.39
C PRO A 160 8.63 -15.35 1.55
N ALA A 161 9.78 -16.00 1.74
CA ALA A 161 9.83 -17.45 1.96
C ALA A 161 9.06 -17.89 3.22
N ALA A 162 9.11 -17.09 4.28
CA ALA A 162 8.35 -17.38 5.50
C ALA A 162 6.84 -17.16 5.26
N VAL A 163 6.46 -16.02 4.68
CA VAL A 163 5.04 -15.64 4.53
C VAL A 163 4.31 -16.47 3.48
N PHE A 164 4.92 -16.68 2.32
CA PHE A 164 4.32 -17.36 1.17
C PHE A 164 4.67 -18.85 1.11
N GLY A 165 5.89 -19.24 1.49
CA GLY A 165 6.31 -20.64 1.47
C GLY A 165 5.82 -21.43 2.69
N ASN A 166 5.89 -20.84 3.89
CA ASN A 166 5.54 -21.52 5.14
C ASN A 166 4.22 -21.03 5.75
N GLY A 167 3.49 -20.14 5.07
CA GLY A 167 2.25 -19.58 5.58
C GLY A 167 2.40 -18.78 6.88
N TRP A 168 3.59 -18.25 7.16
CA TRP A 168 3.89 -17.61 8.44
C TRP A 168 3.03 -16.38 8.70
N ILE A 169 2.44 -16.35 9.89
CA ILE A 169 1.80 -15.18 10.50
C ILE A 169 2.53 -14.91 11.81
N GLU A 170 2.86 -13.65 12.05
CA GLU A 170 3.62 -13.24 13.20
C GLU A 170 2.77 -13.38 14.47
N ALA A 171 3.29 -14.04 15.50
CA ALA A 171 2.55 -14.34 16.73
C ALA A 171 1.93 -13.11 17.42
N ARG A 172 2.47 -11.93 17.16
CA ARG A 172 2.04 -10.65 17.74
C ARG A 172 0.86 -10.00 17.00
N VAL A 173 0.43 -10.53 15.85
CA VAL A 173 -0.71 -10.00 15.07
C VAL A 173 -2.01 -10.48 15.71
N PRO A 174 -2.85 -9.56 16.23
CA PRO A 174 -4.20 -9.88 16.70
C PRO A 174 -5.02 -10.59 15.64
N ALA A 175 -5.90 -11.49 16.05
CA ALA A 175 -6.76 -12.23 15.14
C ALA A 175 -7.60 -11.28 14.25
N ASP A 176 -8.18 -10.24 14.85
CA ASP A 176 -8.99 -9.20 14.19
C ASP A 176 -8.20 -8.31 13.19
N CYS A 177 -6.87 -8.35 13.21
CA CYS A 177 -6.00 -7.60 12.29
C CYS A 177 -5.38 -8.48 11.19
N ARG A 178 -5.56 -9.81 11.22
CA ARG A 178 -4.91 -10.73 10.28
C ARG A 178 -5.37 -10.53 8.84
N ALA A 179 -6.66 -10.30 8.64
CA ALA A 179 -7.24 -10.04 7.33
C ALA A 179 -6.62 -8.78 6.68
N ILE A 180 -6.59 -7.67 7.43
CA ILE A 180 -5.99 -6.40 7.00
C ILE A 180 -4.50 -6.55 6.70
N ARG A 181 -3.77 -7.31 7.55
CA ARG A 181 -2.36 -7.66 7.32
C ARG A 181 -2.19 -8.46 6.03
N ASP A 182 -3.05 -9.43 5.78
CA ASP A 182 -2.97 -10.28 4.59
C ASP A 182 -3.34 -9.55 3.30
N GLN A 183 -4.20 -8.52 3.36
CA GLN A 183 -4.36 -7.57 2.25
C GLN A 183 -3.03 -6.92 1.85
N GLY A 184 -2.27 -6.46 2.85
CA GLY A 184 -0.91 -5.98 2.65
C GLY A 184 0.04 -7.02 2.05
N ALA A 185 -0.02 -8.25 2.55
CA ALA A 185 0.79 -9.36 2.03
C ALA A 185 0.44 -9.70 0.58
N GLY A 186 -0.84 -9.61 0.19
CA GLY A 186 -1.30 -9.81 -1.18
C GLY A 186 -0.70 -8.79 -2.13
N ARG A 187 -0.63 -7.51 -1.72
CA ARG A 187 0.07 -6.49 -2.51
C ARG A 187 1.55 -6.82 -2.68
N ALA A 188 2.23 -7.32 -1.65
CA ALA A 188 3.64 -7.72 -1.76
C ALA A 188 3.79 -8.96 -2.67
N LEU A 189 2.81 -9.86 -2.67
CA LEU A 189 2.77 -11.03 -3.55
C LEU A 189 2.79 -10.64 -5.03
N TRP A 190 2.12 -9.54 -5.41
CA TRP A 190 2.20 -8.99 -6.76
C TRP A 190 3.65 -8.78 -7.21
N PHE A 191 4.47 -8.17 -6.36
CA PHE A 191 5.90 -7.98 -6.66
C PHE A 191 6.65 -9.32 -6.60
N TYR A 192 6.40 -10.14 -5.59
CA TYR A 192 7.09 -11.43 -5.38
C TYR A 192 6.93 -12.38 -6.58
N ALA A 193 5.73 -12.45 -7.13
CA ALA A 193 5.40 -13.27 -8.29
C ALA A 193 5.83 -12.63 -9.63
N GLY A 194 6.38 -11.41 -9.62
CA GLY A 194 6.70 -10.65 -10.84
C GLY A 194 5.45 -10.23 -11.62
N ALA A 195 4.36 -9.98 -10.90
CA ALA A 195 3.02 -9.64 -11.39
C ALA A 195 2.40 -10.68 -12.34
N GLU A 196 2.90 -11.93 -12.37
CA GLU A 196 2.41 -12.96 -13.28
C GLU A 196 1.18 -13.69 -12.69
N PRO A 197 -0.01 -13.62 -13.33
CA PRO A 197 -1.24 -14.21 -12.82
C PRO A 197 -1.13 -15.69 -12.42
N ALA A 198 -0.51 -16.53 -13.27
CA ALA A 198 -0.40 -17.95 -12.99
C ALA A 198 0.43 -18.24 -11.71
N ARG A 199 1.50 -17.47 -11.50
CA ARG A 199 2.34 -17.60 -10.30
C ARG A 199 1.65 -17.08 -9.05
N ILE A 200 0.88 -16.00 -9.18
CA ILE A 200 0.07 -15.47 -8.07
C ILE A 200 -0.91 -16.54 -7.60
N ALA A 201 -1.64 -17.15 -8.52
CA ALA A 201 -2.60 -18.22 -8.23
C ALA A 201 -1.92 -19.41 -7.53
N GLU A 202 -0.82 -19.91 -8.08
CA GLU A 202 -0.04 -21.02 -7.50
C GLU A 202 0.35 -20.75 -6.03
N VAL A 203 0.84 -19.53 -5.74
CA VAL A 203 1.22 -19.17 -4.37
C VAL A 203 0.01 -19.07 -3.45
N ILE A 204 -1.10 -18.49 -3.90
CA ILE A 204 -2.31 -18.37 -3.08
C ILE A 204 -2.93 -19.74 -2.80
N ASP A 205 -2.91 -20.65 -3.78
CA ASP A 205 -3.43 -22.02 -3.65
C ASP A 205 -2.63 -22.87 -2.66
N GLY A 206 -1.35 -22.56 -2.47
CA GLY A 206 -0.52 -23.18 -1.42
C GLY A 206 -0.83 -22.69 -0.01
N LEU A 207 -1.58 -21.59 0.15
CA LEU A 207 -1.85 -20.97 1.45
C LEU A 207 -3.19 -21.43 2.05
N PRO A 208 -3.35 -21.35 3.40
CA PRO A 208 -4.60 -21.67 4.06
C PRO A 208 -5.79 -20.88 3.50
N GLY A 209 -6.92 -21.57 3.25
CA GLY A 209 -8.10 -21.00 2.59
C GLY A 209 -8.61 -19.69 3.22
N HIS A 210 -8.58 -19.58 4.55
CA HIS A 210 -9.03 -18.40 5.28
C HIS A 210 -8.20 -17.13 5.02
N ARG A 211 -7.05 -17.22 4.36
CA ARG A 211 -6.18 -16.08 4.01
C ARG A 211 -6.36 -15.61 2.57
N ARG A 212 -6.92 -16.46 1.70
CA ARG A 212 -6.88 -16.28 0.24
C ARG A 212 -7.66 -15.04 -0.21
N ALA A 213 -8.84 -14.83 0.36
CA ALA A 213 -9.70 -13.68 0.07
C ALA A 213 -8.95 -12.34 0.28
N ASP A 214 -8.29 -12.18 1.42
CA ASP A 214 -7.54 -10.95 1.72
C ASP A 214 -6.32 -10.76 0.81
N LEU A 215 -5.61 -11.85 0.50
CA LEU A 215 -4.49 -11.81 -0.46
C LEU A 215 -4.96 -11.35 -1.84
N TRP A 216 -6.10 -11.86 -2.33
CA TRP A 216 -6.70 -11.43 -3.59
C TRP A 216 -7.14 -9.96 -3.58
N ALA A 217 -7.66 -9.45 -2.46
CA ALA A 217 -7.91 -8.01 -2.32
C ALA A 217 -6.62 -7.19 -2.46
N GLY A 218 -5.53 -7.65 -1.86
CA GLY A 218 -4.21 -7.03 -2.01
C GLY A 218 -3.70 -7.05 -3.45
N ILE A 219 -3.89 -8.17 -4.15
CA ILE A 219 -3.51 -8.34 -5.55
C ILE A 219 -4.29 -7.37 -6.45
N GLY A 220 -5.61 -7.25 -6.28
CA GLY A 220 -6.44 -6.33 -7.05
C GLY A 220 -6.00 -4.88 -6.90
N LEU A 221 -5.66 -4.47 -5.67
CA LEU A 221 -5.09 -3.15 -5.41
C LEU A 221 -3.75 -2.95 -6.14
N ALA A 222 -2.81 -3.89 -5.98
CA ALA A 222 -1.48 -3.75 -6.58
C ALA A 222 -1.53 -3.75 -8.11
N ALA A 223 -2.37 -4.60 -8.71
CA ALA A 223 -2.58 -4.66 -10.16
C ALA A 223 -3.06 -3.32 -10.73
N ALA A 224 -4.15 -2.77 -10.16
CA ALA A 224 -4.73 -1.51 -10.61
C ALA A 224 -3.85 -0.29 -10.28
N TYR A 225 -3.19 -0.28 -9.11
CA TYR A 225 -2.41 0.86 -8.67
C TYR A 225 -1.09 0.99 -9.44
N THR A 226 -0.40 -0.13 -9.71
CA THR A 226 0.85 -0.12 -10.48
C THR A 226 0.62 0.05 -11.99
N GLY A 227 -0.50 -0.45 -12.51
CA GLY A 227 -0.78 -0.50 -13.95
C GLY A 227 0.32 -1.25 -14.72
N ALA A 228 0.96 -2.23 -14.09
CA ALA A 228 2.18 -2.86 -14.61
C ALA A 228 1.91 -3.94 -15.67
N GLN A 229 0.69 -4.47 -15.74
CA GLN A 229 0.33 -5.61 -16.58
C GLN A 229 -0.56 -5.21 -17.75
N SER A 230 -0.52 -6.01 -18.82
CA SER A 230 -1.36 -5.82 -19.99
C SER A 230 -2.82 -6.21 -19.73
N PRO A 231 -3.79 -5.71 -20.52
CA PRO A 231 -5.19 -6.13 -20.44
C PRO A 231 -5.38 -7.64 -20.50
N GLU A 232 -4.64 -8.36 -21.34
CA GLU A 232 -4.73 -9.82 -21.48
C GLU A 232 -4.28 -10.55 -20.22
N ALA A 233 -3.19 -10.07 -19.59
CA ALA A 233 -2.74 -10.60 -18.31
C ALA A 233 -3.74 -10.31 -17.18
N LEU A 234 -4.38 -9.14 -17.18
CA LEU A 234 -5.40 -8.81 -16.19
C LEU A 234 -6.67 -9.67 -16.35
N HIS A 235 -7.09 -10.01 -17.57
CA HIS A 235 -8.18 -10.98 -17.76
C HIS A 235 -7.82 -12.38 -17.23
N ARG A 236 -6.56 -12.82 -17.42
CA ARG A 236 -6.09 -14.08 -16.79
C ARG A 236 -6.08 -13.98 -15.27
N LEU A 237 -5.78 -12.81 -14.71
CA LEU A 237 -5.84 -12.58 -13.26
C LEU A 237 -7.27 -12.69 -12.74
N VAL A 238 -8.25 -12.10 -13.45
CA VAL A 238 -9.68 -12.24 -13.11
C VAL A 238 -10.11 -13.70 -13.13
N ALA A 239 -9.75 -14.44 -14.19
CA ALA A 239 -10.10 -15.86 -14.29
C ALA A 239 -9.45 -16.69 -13.16
N ALA A 240 -8.18 -16.41 -12.81
CA ALA A 240 -7.49 -17.11 -11.74
C ALA A 240 -8.03 -16.79 -10.34
N GLY A 241 -8.67 -15.63 -10.16
CA GLY A 241 -9.26 -15.17 -8.91
C GLY A 241 -10.78 -15.25 -8.88
N GLU A 242 -11.41 -16.08 -9.71
CA GLU A 242 -12.87 -16.09 -9.89
C GLU A 242 -13.66 -16.31 -8.59
N ASP A 243 -13.19 -17.21 -7.73
CA ASP A 243 -13.77 -17.48 -6.40
C ASP A 243 -13.61 -16.30 -5.42
N HIS A 244 -12.81 -15.31 -5.78
CA HIS A 244 -12.46 -14.13 -5.00
C HIS A 244 -12.66 -12.83 -5.80
N ALA A 245 -13.56 -12.86 -6.80
CA ALA A 245 -13.79 -11.73 -7.70
C ALA A 245 -14.20 -10.45 -6.97
N ALA A 246 -15.03 -10.58 -5.91
CA ALA A 246 -15.44 -9.44 -5.10
C ALA A 246 -14.26 -8.79 -4.36
N GLU A 247 -13.37 -9.60 -3.77
CA GLU A 247 -12.15 -9.11 -3.12
C GLU A 247 -11.20 -8.45 -4.11
N LEU A 248 -10.97 -9.08 -5.27
CA LEU A 248 -10.14 -8.52 -6.34
C LEU A 248 -10.68 -7.15 -6.80
N ALA A 249 -11.99 -7.04 -7.02
CA ALA A 249 -12.65 -5.79 -7.39
C ALA A 249 -12.57 -4.73 -6.27
N GLN A 250 -12.76 -5.13 -5.01
CA GLN A 250 -12.60 -4.24 -3.85
C GLN A 250 -11.19 -3.64 -3.79
N GLY A 251 -10.16 -4.46 -4.03
CA GLY A 251 -8.79 -3.99 -4.15
C GLY A 251 -8.62 -2.95 -5.27
N ALA A 252 -9.14 -3.24 -6.46
CA ALA A 252 -9.07 -2.31 -7.59
C ALA A 252 -9.84 -1.00 -7.34
N ALA A 253 -10.96 -1.04 -6.62
CA ALA A 253 -11.72 0.14 -6.20
C ALA A 253 -10.90 1.03 -5.25
N PHE A 254 -10.16 0.45 -4.31
CA PHE A 254 -9.23 1.20 -3.46
C PHE A 254 -8.12 1.88 -4.28
N ALA A 255 -7.61 1.22 -5.34
CA ALA A 255 -6.62 1.83 -6.23
C ALA A 255 -7.20 3.01 -7.00
N ALA A 256 -8.42 2.85 -7.53
CA ALA A 256 -9.16 3.90 -8.22
C ALA A 256 -9.33 5.13 -7.31
N LYS A 257 -9.77 4.91 -6.07
CA LYS A 257 -9.94 5.99 -5.09
C LYS A 257 -8.62 6.71 -4.80
N ALA A 258 -7.54 5.96 -4.58
CA ALA A 258 -6.23 6.55 -4.28
C ALA A 258 -5.69 7.40 -5.46
N HIS A 259 -5.84 6.91 -6.69
CA HIS A 259 -5.41 7.63 -7.90
C HIS A 259 -6.24 8.90 -8.15
N LEU A 260 -7.57 8.82 -8.05
CA LEU A 260 -8.44 10.00 -8.18
C LEU A 260 -8.15 11.06 -7.10
N LEU A 261 -7.97 10.64 -5.84
CA LEU A 261 -7.66 11.55 -4.75
C LEU A 261 -6.30 12.25 -4.96
N SER A 262 -5.33 11.53 -5.53
CA SER A 262 -4.01 12.09 -5.82
C SER A 262 -3.96 13.01 -7.04
N GLY A 263 -4.96 12.93 -7.91
CA GLY A 263 -5.00 13.59 -9.21
C GLY A 263 -4.08 12.94 -10.26
N VAL A 264 -3.59 11.73 -10.01
CA VAL A 264 -2.75 10.97 -10.93
C VAL A 264 -3.55 9.75 -11.39
N VAL A 265 -4.15 9.85 -12.57
CA VAL A 265 -4.91 8.75 -13.17
C VAL A 265 -4.29 8.47 -14.53
N THR A 266 -3.77 7.26 -14.73
CA THR A 266 -3.15 6.85 -16.00
C THR A 266 -4.09 5.93 -16.79
N ASP A 267 -3.87 5.83 -18.09
CA ASP A 267 -4.65 4.94 -18.96
C ASP A 267 -4.56 3.48 -18.51
N GLU A 268 -3.39 3.03 -18.04
CA GLU A 268 -3.22 1.68 -17.51
C GLU A 268 -4.02 1.45 -16.23
N THR A 269 -4.10 2.44 -15.34
CA THR A 269 -4.97 2.37 -14.16
C THR A 269 -6.44 2.31 -14.57
N VAL A 270 -6.86 3.15 -15.52
CA VAL A 270 -8.26 3.14 -16.00
C VAL A 270 -8.62 1.78 -16.59
N ALA A 271 -7.77 1.25 -17.46
CA ALA A 271 -7.96 -0.08 -18.06
C ALA A 271 -7.98 -1.17 -16.99
N ALA A 272 -7.05 -1.15 -16.04
CA ALA A 272 -6.96 -2.16 -15.00
C ALA A 272 -8.18 -2.14 -14.07
N VAL A 273 -8.62 -0.96 -13.63
CA VAL A 273 -9.84 -0.84 -12.84
C VAL A 273 -11.03 -1.38 -13.63
N LYS A 274 -11.18 -0.99 -14.90
CA LYS A 274 -12.30 -1.46 -15.73
C LYS A 274 -12.35 -2.97 -15.89
N ILE A 275 -11.20 -3.61 -16.08
CA ILE A 275 -11.10 -5.08 -16.23
C ILE A 275 -11.40 -5.78 -14.91
N LEU A 276 -10.87 -5.27 -13.79
CA LEU A 276 -10.99 -5.93 -12.49
C LEU A 276 -12.33 -5.69 -11.79
N THR A 277 -13.01 -4.57 -12.07
CA THR A 277 -14.28 -4.21 -11.42
C THR A 277 -15.49 -4.29 -12.34
N GLY A 278 -15.30 -4.26 -13.67
CA GLY A 278 -16.37 -4.14 -14.65
C GLY A 278 -16.91 -2.71 -14.87
N VAL A 279 -16.48 -1.72 -14.07
CA VAL A 279 -16.95 -0.32 -14.15
C VAL A 279 -15.79 0.66 -14.32
N ASP A 280 -16.07 1.93 -14.59
CA ASP A 280 -15.02 2.94 -14.70
C ASP A 280 -14.42 3.32 -13.31
N ALA A 281 -13.27 4.00 -13.33
CA ALA A 281 -12.56 4.37 -12.11
C ALA A 281 -13.37 5.31 -11.18
N PRO A 282 -14.10 6.32 -11.67
CA PRO A 282 -14.99 7.13 -10.84
C PRO A 282 -16.07 6.30 -10.13
N ALA A 283 -16.77 5.40 -10.82
CA ALA A 283 -17.79 4.56 -10.20
C ALA A 283 -17.19 3.62 -9.14
N ALA A 284 -16.07 2.96 -9.45
CA ALA A 284 -15.39 2.09 -8.50
C ALA A 284 -14.93 2.85 -7.24
N ALA A 285 -14.42 4.07 -7.40
CA ALA A 285 -14.03 4.92 -6.27
C ALA A 285 -15.24 5.37 -5.45
N GLN A 286 -16.39 5.65 -6.09
CA GLN A 286 -17.61 6.06 -5.40
C GLN A 286 -18.10 4.97 -4.44
N TRP A 287 -17.97 3.69 -4.78
CA TRP A 287 -18.27 2.58 -3.85
C TRP A 287 -17.50 2.71 -2.53
N THR A 288 -16.24 3.12 -2.60
CA THR A 288 -15.40 3.30 -1.42
C THR A 288 -15.86 4.48 -0.56
N ASP A 289 -16.33 5.56 -1.19
CA ASP A 289 -16.83 6.75 -0.50
C ASP A 289 -18.19 6.48 0.16
N ASP A 290 -19.11 5.84 -0.56
CA ASP A 290 -20.44 5.51 -0.06
C ASP A 290 -20.36 4.50 1.11
N ALA A 291 -19.54 3.45 0.95
CA ALA A 291 -19.31 2.48 2.01
C ALA A 291 -18.67 3.14 3.24
N LEU A 292 -17.78 4.12 3.06
CA LEU A 292 -17.18 4.85 4.17
C LEU A 292 -18.19 5.78 4.85
N ALA A 293 -19.02 6.47 4.07
CA ALA A 293 -20.07 7.36 4.57
C ALA A 293 -21.11 6.58 5.41
N ALA A 294 -21.46 5.36 5.01
CA ALA A 294 -22.38 4.48 5.74
C ALA A 294 -21.87 4.08 7.15
N LEU A 295 -20.57 4.26 7.42
CA LEU A 295 -19.95 3.97 8.72
C LEU A 295 -19.78 5.21 9.61
N THR A 296 -20.32 6.36 9.22
CA THR A 296 -20.25 7.59 10.02
C THR A 296 -20.77 7.35 11.44
N GLY A 297 -19.96 7.72 12.44
CA GLY A 297 -20.30 7.53 13.86
C GLY A 297 -19.96 6.16 14.44
N ARG A 298 -19.52 5.19 13.63
CA ARG A 298 -19.02 3.91 14.14
C ARG A 298 -17.65 4.04 14.82
N PRO A 299 -17.32 3.16 15.78
CA PRO A 299 -16.04 3.22 16.48
C PRO A 299 -14.86 2.88 15.57
N ASP A 300 -13.67 3.41 15.90
CA ASP A 300 -12.40 3.16 15.20
C ASP A 300 -11.85 1.76 15.59
N THR A 301 -12.35 0.70 14.95
CA THR A 301 -12.00 -0.70 15.25
C THR A 301 -11.72 -1.49 13.97
N PRO A 302 -11.01 -2.65 14.06
CA PRO A 302 -10.79 -3.51 12.90
C PRO A 302 -12.12 -3.95 12.26
N GLU A 303 -13.16 -4.18 13.06
CA GLU A 303 -14.48 -4.59 12.57
C GLU A 303 -15.13 -3.49 11.73
N THR A 304 -14.93 -2.21 12.07
CA THR A 304 -15.43 -1.10 11.23
C THR A 304 -14.68 -1.03 9.91
N TYR A 305 -13.37 -1.32 9.88
CA TYR A 305 -12.62 -1.42 8.64
C TYR A 305 -13.07 -2.61 7.77
N GLU A 306 -13.33 -3.77 8.38
CA GLU A 306 -13.86 -4.92 7.65
C GLU A 306 -15.29 -4.66 7.13
N ALA A 307 -16.10 -3.91 7.87
CA ALA A 307 -17.41 -3.46 7.39
C ALA A 307 -17.29 -2.51 6.18
N TRP A 308 -16.26 -1.66 6.13
CA TRP A 308 -15.99 -0.80 4.98
C TRP A 308 -15.66 -1.63 3.74
N ARG A 309 -14.74 -2.58 3.89
CA ARG A 309 -14.37 -3.53 2.84
C ARG A 309 -15.57 -4.34 2.34
N ALA A 310 -16.40 -4.84 3.25
CA ALA A 310 -17.62 -5.56 2.91
C ALA A 310 -18.60 -4.68 2.10
N GLY A 311 -18.83 -3.44 2.53
CA GLY A 311 -19.71 -2.52 1.81
C GLY A 311 -19.26 -2.24 0.37
N VAL A 312 -17.94 -2.18 0.12
CA VAL A 312 -17.42 -2.05 -1.25
C VAL A 312 -17.69 -3.30 -2.09
N ARG A 313 -17.54 -4.51 -1.52
CA ARG A 313 -17.86 -5.78 -2.19
C ARG A 313 -19.36 -5.92 -2.49
N ASP A 314 -20.20 -5.48 -1.56
CA ASP A 314 -21.66 -5.49 -1.73
C ASP A 314 -22.09 -4.53 -2.86
N ALA A 315 -21.48 -3.35 -2.93
CA ALA A 315 -21.73 -2.38 -4.01
C ALA A 315 -21.33 -2.95 -5.38
N TRP A 316 -20.14 -3.56 -5.49
CA TRP A 316 -19.70 -4.23 -6.72
C TRP A 316 -20.68 -5.35 -7.16
N SER A 317 -21.07 -6.21 -6.22
CA SER A 317 -21.99 -7.31 -6.49
C SER A 317 -23.35 -6.82 -6.97
N SER A 318 -23.85 -5.73 -6.38
CA SER A 318 -25.12 -5.11 -6.76
C SER A 318 -25.05 -4.54 -8.18
N THR A 319 -23.97 -3.83 -8.51
CA THR A 319 -23.79 -3.25 -9.85
C THR A 319 -23.70 -4.32 -10.95
N LEU A 320 -22.98 -5.43 -10.73
CA LEU A 320 -22.92 -6.51 -11.73
C LEU A 320 -24.26 -7.28 -11.86
N GLY A 321 -25.00 -7.41 -10.77
CA GLY A 321 -26.35 -7.99 -10.78
C GLY A 321 -27.34 -7.18 -11.61
N GLU A 322 -27.17 -5.85 -11.67
CA GLU A 322 -27.97 -4.96 -12.52
C GLU A 322 -27.56 -5.02 -14.00
N VAL A 323 -26.27 -5.19 -14.31
CA VAL A 323 -25.76 -5.28 -15.69
C VAL A 323 -26.15 -6.61 -16.37
N THR A 324 -26.43 -7.65 -15.59
CA THR A 324 -26.77 -9.00 -16.11
C THR A 324 -28.29 -9.21 -16.27
N ARG A 325 -29.12 -8.25 -15.83
CA ARG A 325 -30.58 -8.26 -16.01
C ARG A 325 -30.99 -7.44 -17.23
#